data_AF-A0A7Y3C1S2-F1
#
_entry.id   AF-A0A7Y3C1S2-F1
#
_cell.length_a   1.000
_cell.length_b   1.000
_cell.length_c   1.000
_cell.angle_alpha   90.00
_cell.angle_beta   90.00
_cell.angle_gamma   90.00
#
_symmetry.space_group_name_H-M   'P 1'
#
loop_
_entity.id
_entity.type
_entity.pdbx_description
1 polymer ?
#
loop_
_entity_poly.entity_id
_entity_poly.type
_entity_poly.pdbx_seq_one_letter_code
_entity_poly.pdbx_strand_id
1 'polypeptide(L)'
;MALRSVARVSTAVVAMLAVACFAMVALRKPSLDREWDEDVAVLAGVEAGADGRIHLTGVRDWRYTRDSIVSKDYFDRTYDPDEVVGMWLYEQPLDGVGLIAHTFLVFEFDPSYGPDRWLGLSVETRRESGEEYSIVLGMLRQFEVTHIWAMERDLVRRRVEYLDYPLRRYRLDIPVSYQTRIFTSMARETAVLSESPRWYHTALHNCTSSLIRYVNESQPDAIPLHYSYVFTGKVDEYLEHLGYLDRAAGTDITRDSLEEKALR
;
A
#
# COMPACT_ATOMS: atom_id res chain seq x y z
N MET A 1 -50.60 -14.68 22.78
CA MET A 1 -50.58 -13.31 22.20
C MET A 1 -49.36 -12.50 22.67
N ALA A 2 -48.97 -12.57 23.95
CA ALA A 2 -47.83 -11.82 24.52
C ALA A 2 -46.42 -12.18 23.97
N LEU A 3 -46.14 -13.45 23.62
CA LEU A 3 -44.82 -13.81 23.04
C LEU A 3 -44.54 -13.17 21.68
N ARG A 4 -45.59 -12.94 20.86
CA ARG A 4 -45.44 -12.31 19.53
C ARG A 4 -45.23 -10.80 19.62
N SER A 5 -45.73 -10.13 20.66
CA SER A 5 -45.51 -8.69 20.86
C SER A 5 -44.12 -8.42 21.45
N VAL A 6 -43.66 -9.24 22.40
CA VAL A 6 -42.29 -9.15 22.94
C VAL A 6 -41.25 -9.41 21.84
N ALA A 7 -41.43 -10.46 21.02
CA ALA A 7 -40.53 -10.74 19.90
C ALA A 7 -40.45 -9.58 18.88
N ARG A 8 -41.58 -8.92 18.57
CA ARG A 8 -41.61 -7.77 17.64
C ARG A 8 -40.96 -6.52 18.21
N VAL A 9 -41.12 -6.25 19.51
CA VAL A 9 -40.44 -5.15 20.21
C VAL A 9 -38.93 -5.40 20.24
N SER A 10 -38.50 -6.64 20.50
CA SER A 10 -37.08 -7.01 20.46
C SER A 10 -36.47 -6.84 19.06
N THR A 11 -37.16 -7.26 17.99
CA THR A 11 -36.67 -7.07 16.61
C THR A 11 -36.58 -5.60 16.23
N ALA A 12 -37.56 -4.77 16.64
CA ALA A 12 -37.54 -3.33 16.35
C ALA A 12 -36.40 -2.60 17.08
N VAL A 13 -36.11 -2.97 18.33
CA VAL A 13 -34.98 -2.41 19.09
C VAL A 13 -33.64 -2.81 18.45
N VAL A 14 -33.48 -4.08 18.07
CA VAL A 14 -32.26 -4.55 17.37
C VAL A 14 -32.08 -3.82 16.04
N ALA A 15 -33.15 -3.66 15.25
CA ALA A 15 -33.09 -2.92 13.99
C ALA A 15 -32.74 -1.44 14.22
N MET A 16 -33.30 -0.80 15.26
CA MET A 16 -32.99 0.60 15.60
C MET A 16 -31.54 0.77 16.05
N LEU A 17 -31.02 -0.14 16.87
CA LEU A 17 -29.61 -0.16 17.28
C LEU A 17 -28.68 -0.40 16.09
N ALA A 18 -29.05 -1.30 15.16
CA ALA A 18 -28.29 -1.54 13.94
C ALA A 18 -28.27 -0.28 13.05
N VAL A 19 -29.40 0.41 12.89
CA VAL A 19 -29.49 1.68 12.14
C VAL A 19 -28.67 2.78 12.82
N ALA A 20 -28.74 2.90 14.14
CA ALA A 20 -27.96 3.89 14.89
C ALA A 20 -26.45 3.62 14.81
N CYS A 21 -26.03 2.36 14.89
CA CYS A 21 -24.64 1.94 14.72
C CYS A 21 -24.15 2.22 13.29
N PHE A 22 -24.95 1.86 12.29
CA PHE A 22 -24.64 2.15 10.89
C PHE A 22 -24.55 3.66 10.62
N ALA A 23 -25.47 4.46 11.20
CA ALA A 23 -25.44 5.91 11.08
C ALA A 23 -24.18 6.50 11.75
N MET A 24 -23.78 6.02 12.92
CA MET A 24 -22.54 6.45 13.57
C MET A 24 -21.31 6.17 12.70
N VAL A 25 -21.21 4.97 12.13
CA VAL A 25 -20.10 4.62 11.21
C VAL A 25 -20.13 5.48 9.95
N ALA A 26 -21.31 5.69 9.35
CA ALA A 26 -21.46 6.48 8.13
C ALA A 26 -21.17 7.97 8.31
N LEU A 27 -21.33 8.50 9.53
CA LEU A 27 -21.08 9.91 9.85
C LEU A 27 -19.62 10.22 10.23
N ARG A 28 -18.77 9.20 10.44
CA ARG A 28 -17.34 9.44 10.69
C ARG A 28 -16.69 10.04 9.44
N LYS A 29 -15.84 11.05 9.66
CA LYS A 29 -15.05 11.69 8.60
C LYS A 29 -13.58 11.31 8.74
N PRO A 30 -12.86 11.07 7.62
CA PRO A 30 -11.42 10.91 7.66
C PRO A 30 -10.77 12.14 8.30
N SER A 31 -9.70 11.92 9.06
CA SER A 31 -8.93 12.99 9.72
C SER A 31 -7.44 12.80 9.47
N LEU A 32 -6.69 13.91 9.50
CA LEU A 32 -5.23 13.87 9.59
C LEU A 32 -4.74 13.91 11.04
N ASP A 33 -5.60 14.40 11.94
CA ASP A 33 -5.32 14.71 13.33
C ASP A 33 -5.99 13.67 14.24
N ARG A 34 -5.34 12.51 14.35
CA ARG A 34 -5.64 11.45 15.34
C ARG A 34 -4.33 10.92 15.90
N GLU A 35 -4.43 10.16 16.97
CA GLU A 35 -3.28 9.41 17.48
C GLU A 35 -3.07 8.17 16.60
N TRP A 36 -2.08 8.23 15.71
CA TRP A 36 -1.77 7.17 14.76
C TRP A 36 -0.76 6.18 15.32
N ASP A 37 -0.85 4.93 14.88
CA ASP A 37 0.20 3.93 15.07
C ASP A 37 1.53 4.45 14.49
N GLU A 38 2.63 4.16 15.19
CA GLU A 38 3.94 4.75 14.93
C GLU A 38 4.44 4.55 13.50
N ASP A 39 4.09 3.42 12.89
CA ASP A 39 4.59 3.02 11.59
C ASP A 39 3.87 3.71 10.42
N VAL A 40 2.77 4.40 10.72
CA VAL A 40 1.92 5.16 9.78
C VAL A 40 1.60 6.59 10.28
N ALA A 41 2.30 7.05 11.32
CA ALA A 41 2.10 8.36 11.92
C ALA A 41 2.63 9.50 11.05
N VAL A 42 3.84 9.33 10.50
CA VAL A 42 4.48 10.30 9.61
C VAL A 42 3.84 10.22 8.23
N LEU A 43 3.30 11.34 7.75
CA LEU A 43 2.80 11.49 6.40
C LEU A 43 3.94 11.91 5.48
N ALA A 44 4.02 11.26 4.32
CA ALA A 44 4.90 11.73 3.27
C ALA A 44 4.32 12.99 2.62
N GLY A 45 5.16 14.02 2.47
CA GLY A 45 4.83 15.22 1.70
C GLY A 45 5.36 15.10 0.27
N VAL A 46 4.70 15.80 -0.66
CA VAL A 46 5.10 15.84 -2.06
C VAL A 46 4.98 17.27 -2.59
N GLU A 47 6.08 17.79 -3.11
CA GLU A 47 6.12 19.07 -3.81
C GLU A 47 6.66 18.86 -5.23
N ALA A 48 5.87 19.25 -6.23
CA ALA A 48 6.30 19.20 -7.62
C ALA A 48 7.01 20.50 -8.00
N GLY A 49 8.28 20.40 -8.39
CA GLY A 49 9.10 21.49 -8.88
C GLY A 49 8.68 21.95 -10.28
N ALA A 50 9.01 23.20 -10.62
CA ALA A 50 8.71 23.76 -11.94
C ALA A 50 9.48 23.07 -13.08
N ASP A 51 10.58 22.37 -12.77
CA ASP A 51 11.39 21.56 -13.68
C ASP A 51 10.85 20.13 -13.84
N GLY A 52 9.72 19.78 -13.20
CA GLY A 52 9.11 18.45 -13.27
C GLY A 52 9.64 17.47 -12.22
N ARG A 53 10.64 17.86 -11.42
CA ARG A 53 11.17 17.03 -10.34
C ARG A 53 10.21 16.97 -9.15
N ILE A 54 10.26 15.88 -8.42
CA ILE A 54 9.37 15.63 -7.29
C ILE A 54 10.19 15.61 -6.01
N HIS A 55 9.95 16.59 -5.13
CA HIS A 55 10.52 16.61 -3.80
C HIS A 55 9.60 15.83 -2.84
N LEU A 56 10.14 14.75 -2.27
CA LEU A 56 9.46 13.94 -1.27
C LEU A 56 10.01 14.27 0.11
N THR A 57 9.12 14.45 1.07
CA THR A 57 9.48 14.58 2.48
C THR A 57 8.93 13.42 3.30
N GLY A 58 9.61 13.08 4.39
CA GLY A 58 9.18 11.97 5.24
C GLY A 58 9.31 10.59 4.58
N VAL A 59 10.32 10.40 3.73
CA VAL A 59 10.65 9.07 3.18
C VAL A 59 11.24 8.21 4.28
N ARG A 60 10.62 7.06 4.54
CA ARG A 60 10.97 6.17 5.66
C ARG A 60 12.21 5.33 5.36
N ASP A 61 13.13 5.27 6.31
CA ASP A 61 14.31 4.39 6.29
C ASP A 61 14.48 3.68 7.63
N TRP A 62 13.44 2.97 8.06
CA TRP A 62 13.49 2.21 9.30
C TRP A 62 14.36 0.97 9.15
N ARG A 63 15.07 0.64 10.23
CA ARG A 63 15.92 -0.54 10.30
C ARG A 63 15.34 -1.55 11.25
N TYR A 64 15.40 -2.80 10.84
CA TYR A 64 14.80 -3.91 11.56
C TYR A 64 15.84 -4.98 11.86
N THR A 65 15.62 -5.66 12.97
CA THR A 65 16.12 -7.01 13.25
C THR A 65 14.92 -7.93 13.37
N ARG A 66 15.15 -9.22 13.58
CA ARG A 66 14.09 -10.19 13.86
C ARG A 66 13.18 -9.77 15.02
N ASP A 67 13.75 -9.18 16.07
CA ASP A 67 13.06 -8.98 17.35
C ASP A 67 12.85 -7.50 17.70
N SER A 68 13.37 -6.56 16.89
CA SER A 68 13.29 -5.14 17.22
C SER A 68 13.42 -4.20 16.03
N ILE A 69 12.84 -3.01 16.19
CA ILE A 69 13.10 -1.85 15.32
C ILE A 69 14.36 -1.15 15.86
N VAL A 70 15.42 -1.15 15.04
CA VAL A 70 16.75 -0.61 15.39
C VAL A 70 16.78 0.91 15.26
N SER A 71 16.17 1.45 14.21
CA SER A 71 16.07 2.89 14.00
C SER A 71 14.79 3.26 13.27
N LYS A 72 14.31 4.49 13.50
CA LYS A 72 13.08 5.05 12.95
C LYS A 72 13.36 6.34 12.18
N ASP A 73 14.25 6.23 11.20
CA ASP A 73 14.75 7.38 10.46
C ASP A 73 13.82 7.76 9.30
N TYR A 74 13.83 9.06 8.97
CA TYR A 74 13.15 9.63 7.82
C TYR A 74 14.09 10.62 7.13
N PHE A 75 13.94 10.77 5.83
CA PHE A 75 14.71 11.74 5.05
C PHE A 75 13.86 12.38 3.97
N ASP A 76 14.36 13.49 3.45
CA ASP A 76 13.74 14.22 2.35
C ASP A 76 14.66 14.14 1.14
N ARG A 77 14.08 13.92 -0.04
CA ARG A 77 14.85 13.77 -1.27
C ARG A 77 14.06 14.16 -2.50
N THR A 78 14.75 14.75 -3.46
CA THR A 78 14.21 15.08 -4.77
C THR A 78 14.55 13.99 -5.77
N TYR A 79 13.56 13.58 -6.54
CA TYR A 79 13.65 12.58 -7.60
C TYR A 79 13.22 13.18 -8.93
N ASP A 80 13.99 12.92 -9.97
CA ASP A 80 13.62 13.25 -11.34
C ASP A 80 12.85 12.06 -11.95
N PRO A 81 11.55 12.20 -12.29
CA PRO A 81 10.77 11.13 -12.89
C PRO A 81 11.39 10.53 -14.17
N ASP A 82 12.21 11.31 -14.89
CA ASP A 82 12.88 10.85 -16.12
C ASP A 82 14.14 9.99 -15.82
N GLU A 83 14.58 9.94 -14.57
CA GLU A 83 15.70 9.10 -14.12
C GLU A 83 15.24 7.73 -13.57
N VAL A 84 13.96 7.39 -13.71
CA VAL A 84 13.46 6.03 -13.44
C VAL A 84 14.00 5.07 -14.51
N VAL A 85 14.75 4.07 -14.09
CA VAL A 85 15.30 3.01 -14.96
C VAL A 85 14.59 1.68 -14.75
N GLY A 86 13.87 1.52 -13.64
CA GLY A 86 13.12 0.33 -13.35
C GLY A 86 11.95 0.46 -12.38
N MET A 87 11.12 -0.57 -12.38
CA MET A 87 9.97 -0.72 -11.51
C MET A 87 9.75 -2.19 -11.20
N TRP A 88 9.46 -2.46 -9.94
CA TRP A 88 9.35 -3.78 -9.37
C TRP A 88 8.04 -3.90 -8.59
N LEU A 89 7.33 -5.00 -8.81
CA LEU A 89 6.19 -5.39 -8.01
C LEU A 89 6.65 -6.31 -6.90
N TYR A 90 6.22 -6.03 -5.67
CA TYR A 90 6.37 -6.91 -4.54
C TYR A 90 5.02 -7.42 -4.07
N GLU A 91 4.95 -8.72 -3.80
CA GLU A 91 3.78 -9.39 -3.25
C GLU A 91 4.13 -10.08 -1.93
N GLN A 92 3.35 -9.77 -0.91
CA GLN A 92 3.38 -10.39 0.41
C GLN A 92 2.10 -11.22 0.57
N PRO A 93 2.15 -12.55 0.40
CA PRO A 93 1.01 -13.40 0.69
C PRO A 93 0.54 -13.21 2.14
N LEU A 94 -0.74 -12.90 2.32
CA LEU A 94 -1.37 -12.74 3.63
C LEU A 94 -2.20 -13.95 4.03
N ASP A 95 -2.54 -14.80 3.06
CA ASP A 95 -3.26 -16.04 3.28
C ASP A 95 -2.44 -17.27 2.86
N GLY A 96 -2.72 -18.41 3.49
CA GLY A 96 -2.04 -19.67 3.16
C GLY A 96 -2.46 -20.30 1.83
N VAL A 97 -3.40 -19.67 1.11
CA VAL A 97 -3.96 -20.18 -0.16
C VAL A 97 -3.64 -19.30 -1.36
N GLY A 98 -2.95 -18.17 -1.17
CA GLY A 98 -2.49 -17.29 -2.23
C GLY A 98 -3.61 -16.58 -2.98
N LEU A 99 -4.71 -16.23 -2.31
CA LEU A 99 -5.78 -15.41 -2.89
C LEU A 99 -5.63 -13.94 -2.51
N ILE A 100 -5.04 -13.65 -1.34
CA ILE A 100 -4.87 -12.32 -0.80
C ILE A 100 -3.39 -12.06 -0.55
N ALA A 101 -2.87 -11.01 -1.20
CA ALA A 101 -1.54 -10.50 -0.98
C ALA A 101 -1.57 -9.00 -0.70
N HIS A 102 -0.67 -8.52 0.17
CA HIS A 102 -0.33 -7.11 0.22
C HIS A 102 0.68 -6.81 -0.87
N THR A 103 0.45 -5.75 -1.65
CA THR A 103 1.32 -5.39 -2.76
C THR A 103 1.89 -3.99 -2.60
N PHE A 104 3.11 -3.80 -3.06
CA PHE A 104 3.77 -2.50 -3.12
C PHE A 104 4.69 -2.43 -4.34
N LEU A 105 5.01 -1.21 -4.76
CA LEU A 105 5.91 -0.97 -5.89
C LEU A 105 7.24 -0.41 -5.40
N VAL A 106 8.32 -0.75 -6.09
CA VAL A 106 9.64 -0.14 -5.92
C VAL A 106 10.10 0.39 -7.27
N PHE A 107 10.39 1.68 -7.31
CA PHE A 107 11.06 2.34 -8.41
C PHE A 107 12.57 2.22 -8.23
N GLU A 108 13.24 1.89 -9.32
CA GLU A 108 14.69 1.90 -9.44
C GLU A 108 15.07 3.15 -10.25
N PHE A 109 15.74 4.09 -9.60
CA PHE A 109 16.31 5.27 -10.25
C PHE A 109 17.73 5.02 -10.74
N ASP A 110 18.24 5.94 -11.55
CA ASP A 110 19.59 5.92 -12.09
C ASP A 110 20.64 5.61 -10.99
N PRO A 111 21.69 4.82 -11.28
CA PRO A 111 22.73 4.47 -10.30
C PRO A 111 23.40 5.66 -9.62
N SER A 112 23.38 6.85 -10.21
CA SER A 112 23.85 8.09 -9.58
C SER A 112 23.15 8.42 -8.25
N TYR A 113 21.95 7.88 -8.00
CA TYR A 113 21.24 8.04 -6.74
C TYR A 113 21.85 7.23 -5.59
N GLY A 114 22.74 6.29 -5.88
CA GLY A 114 23.39 5.44 -4.88
C GLY A 114 22.38 4.48 -4.22
N PRO A 115 22.39 4.34 -2.88
CA PRO A 115 21.44 3.48 -2.15
C PRO A 115 19.98 3.92 -2.34
N ASP A 116 19.73 5.23 -2.38
CA ASP A 116 18.40 5.83 -2.41
C ASP A 116 17.71 5.71 -3.77
N ARG A 117 18.33 5.01 -4.72
CA ARG A 117 17.75 4.68 -6.01
C ARG A 117 16.57 3.71 -5.90
N TRP A 118 16.48 2.96 -4.81
CA TRP A 118 15.43 1.98 -4.58
C TRP A 118 14.33 2.57 -3.70
N LEU A 119 13.42 3.30 -4.33
CA LEU A 119 12.35 4.01 -3.66
C LEU A 119 11.04 3.25 -3.82
N GLY A 120 10.50 2.76 -2.71
CA GLY A 120 9.22 2.09 -2.68
C GLY A 120 8.07 2.98 -2.24
N LEU A 121 6.87 2.64 -2.71
CA LEU A 121 5.62 3.13 -2.17
C LEU A 121 4.72 1.95 -1.82
N SER A 122 4.22 1.96 -0.59
CA SER A 122 3.18 1.06 -0.12
C SER A 122 1.93 1.85 0.23
N VAL A 123 0.79 1.38 -0.26
CA VAL A 123 -0.53 1.92 0.10
C VAL A 123 -0.96 1.19 1.36
N GLU A 124 -1.08 1.90 2.47
CA GLU A 124 -1.30 1.31 3.79
C GLU A 124 -2.61 1.81 4.41
N THR A 125 -3.19 0.99 5.28
CA THR A 125 -4.19 1.47 6.23
C THR A 125 -3.52 2.34 7.28
N ARG A 126 -4.02 3.56 7.46
CA ARG A 126 -3.61 4.45 8.55
C ARG A 126 -4.46 4.10 9.78
N ARG A 127 -3.81 3.44 10.75
CA ARG A 127 -4.42 2.88 11.96
C ARG A 127 -4.25 3.83 13.14
N GLU A 128 -5.27 3.97 13.96
CA GLU A 128 -5.16 4.68 15.24
C GLU A 128 -4.37 3.83 16.26
N SER A 129 -3.76 4.48 17.24
CA SER A 129 -2.92 3.81 18.22
C SER A 129 -3.70 2.72 18.97
N GLY A 130 -3.21 1.49 18.91
CA GLY A 130 -3.85 0.33 19.54
C GLY A 130 -4.90 -0.37 18.66
N GLU A 131 -5.06 0.03 17.40
CA GLU A 131 -5.89 -0.70 16.43
C GLU A 131 -5.14 -1.84 15.73
N GLU A 132 -5.74 -3.02 15.75
CA GLU A 132 -5.27 -4.15 14.95
C GLU A 132 -5.92 -4.17 13.57
N TYR A 133 -5.13 -4.49 12.54
CA TYR A 133 -5.65 -4.61 11.19
C TYR A 133 -6.65 -5.78 11.09
N SER A 134 -7.77 -5.55 10.41
CA SER A 134 -8.75 -6.58 10.07
C SER A 134 -9.36 -6.30 8.71
N ILE A 135 -9.38 -7.33 7.85
CA ILE A 135 -9.99 -7.27 6.52
C ILE A 135 -11.48 -6.88 6.62
N VAL A 136 -12.21 -7.46 7.59
CA VAL A 136 -13.64 -7.19 7.79
C VAL A 136 -13.87 -5.73 8.19
N LEU A 137 -13.04 -5.20 9.11
CA LEU A 137 -13.14 -3.81 9.54
C LEU A 137 -12.74 -2.84 8.41
N GLY A 138 -11.73 -3.20 7.62
CA GLY A 138 -11.33 -2.47 6.42
C GLY A 138 -12.38 -2.48 5.30
N MET A 139 -13.38 -3.36 5.31
CA MET A 139 -14.53 -3.27 4.40
C MET A 139 -15.56 -2.23 4.87
N LEU A 140 -15.62 -1.94 6.18
CA LEU A 140 -16.59 -1.06 6.82
C LEU A 140 -16.14 0.40 6.98
N ARG A 141 -15.11 0.85 6.23
CA ARG A 141 -14.49 2.19 6.35
C ARG A 141 -13.89 2.47 7.73
N GLN A 142 -13.34 1.46 8.40
CA GLN A 142 -12.77 1.70 9.72
C GLN A 142 -11.42 2.42 9.69
N PHE A 143 -10.61 2.19 8.65
CA PHE A 143 -9.27 2.76 8.54
C PHE A 143 -9.21 3.85 7.48
N GLU A 144 -8.38 4.88 7.67
CA GLU A 144 -7.96 5.76 6.57
C GLU A 144 -6.92 5.09 5.67
N VAL A 145 -6.70 5.64 4.47
CA VAL A 145 -5.60 5.28 3.59
C VAL A 145 -4.44 6.27 3.75
N THR A 146 -3.21 5.76 3.72
CA THR A 146 -1.99 6.57 3.64
C THR A 146 -0.99 5.95 2.65
N HIS A 147 -0.09 6.76 2.12
CA HIS A 147 1.04 6.27 1.34
C HIS A 147 2.32 6.33 2.18
N ILE A 148 3.00 5.20 2.26
CA ILE A 148 4.33 5.12 2.86
C ILE A 148 5.35 5.07 1.73
N TRP A 149 6.03 6.19 1.52
CA TRP A 149 7.28 6.22 0.75
C TRP A 149 8.42 5.75 1.64
N ALA A 150 9.19 4.78 1.19
CA ALA A 150 10.26 4.19 1.97
C ALA A 150 11.35 3.58 1.11
N MET A 151 12.55 3.42 1.67
CA MET A 151 13.60 2.64 1.03
C MET A 151 13.16 1.19 0.83
N GLU A 152 13.55 0.56 -0.27
CA GLU A 152 13.25 -0.87 -0.50
C GLU A 152 13.68 -1.74 0.68
N ARG A 153 14.86 -1.46 1.27
CA ARG A 153 15.38 -2.20 2.42
C ARG A 153 14.47 -2.10 3.66
N ASP A 154 13.81 -0.98 3.88
CA ASP A 154 12.82 -0.82 4.96
C ASP A 154 11.62 -1.72 4.65
N LEU A 155 11.00 -1.55 3.47
CA LEU A 155 9.79 -2.27 3.11
C LEU A 155 9.98 -3.79 3.12
N VAL A 156 11.13 -4.25 2.63
CA VAL A 156 11.48 -5.68 2.55
C VAL A 156 11.81 -6.23 3.93
N ARG A 157 12.73 -5.61 4.68
CA ARG A 157 13.14 -6.15 6.00
C ARG A 157 12.01 -6.08 7.01
N ARG A 158 11.16 -5.06 6.98
CA ARG A 158 9.96 -5.04 7.83
C ARG A 158 9.14 -6.30 7.66
N ARG A 159 8.90 -6.73 6.42
CA ARG A 159 8.02 -7.85 6.12
C ARG A 159 8.70 -9.19 6.36
N VAL A 160 9.92 -9.34 5.87
CA VAL A 160 10.64 -10.62 5.89
C VAL A 160 11.37 -10.84 7.21
N GLU A 161 12.12 -9.85 7.68
CA GLU A 161 12.96 -9.99 8.87
C GLU A 161 12.13 -9.82 10.14
N TYR A 162 11.38 -8.72 10.27
CA TYR A 162 10.64 -8.40 11.49
C TYR A 162 9.30 -9.13 11.62
N LEU A 163 8.49 -9.16 10.55
CA LEU A 163 7.16 -9.77 10.59
C LEU A 163 7.11 -11.25 10.15
N ASP A 164 8.21 -11.80 9.64
CA ASP A 164 8.32 -13.21 9.18
C ASP A 164 7.35 -13.60 8.04
N TYR A 165 7.07 -12.67 7.13
CA TYR A 165 6.30 -12.96 5.92
C TYR A 165 7.21 -13.21 4.74
N PRO A 166 6.90 -14.21 3.89
CA PRO A 166 7.58 -14.34 2.61
C PRO A 166 7.25 -13.14 1.72
N LEU A 167 8.20 -12.76 0.89
CA LEU A 167 7.99 -11.81 -0.19
C LEU A 167 8.35 -12.43 -1.52
N ARG A 168 7.61 -12.08 -2.56
CA ARG A 168 7.98 -12.37 -3.94
C ARG A 168 8.10 -11.08 -4.71
N ARG A 169 9.18 -10.91 -5.45
CA ARG A 169 9.40 -9.72 -6.29
C ARG A 169 9.46 -10.06 -7.77
N TYR A 170 8.93 -9.16 -8.59
CA TYR A 170 8.90 -9.26 -10.04
C TYR A 170 9.39 -7.97 -10.66
N ARG A 171 10.25 -8.07 -11.67
CA ARG A 171 10.56 -6.93 -12.53
C ARG A 171 9.36 -6.72 -13.46
N LEU A 172 8.89 -5.48 -13.55
CA LEU A 172 7.85 -5.13 -14.50
C LEU A 172 8.47 -4.83 -15.88
N ASP A 173 7.97 -5.52 -16.89
CA ASP A 173 8.32 -5.37 -18.30
C ASP A 173 7.36 -4.38 -18.98
N ILE A 174 7.57 -3.09 -18.70
CA ILE A 174 6.80 -2.00 -19.28
C ILE A 174 7.75 -0.87 -19.73
N PRO A 175 7.37 -0.05 -20.74
CA PRO A 175 8.19 1.05 -21.20
C PRO A 175 8.57 2.03 -20.08
N VAL A 176 9.80 2.58 -20.10
CA VAL A 176 10.28 3.55 -19.11
C VAL A 176 9.34 4.74 -18.97
N SER A 177 8.83 5.27 -20.09
CA SER A 177 7.86 6.38 -20.06
C SER A 177 6.61 6.04 -19.26
N TYR A 178 6.24 4.76 -19.19
CA TYR A 178 5.11 4.30 -18.39
C TYR A 178 5.46 4.30 -16.90
N GLN A 179 6.64 3.82 -16.53
CA GLN A 179 7.14 3.84 -15.15
C GLN A 179 7.23 5.28 -14.61
N THR A 180 7.73 6.23 -15.40
CA THR A 180 7.73 7.67 -15.11
C THR A 180 6.33 8.22 -14.84
N ARG A 181 5.34 7.85 -15.67
CA ARG A 181 3.95 8.28 -15.49
C ARG A 181 3.32 7.71 -14.23
N ILE A 182 3.62 6.45 -13.90
CA ILE A 182 3.13 5.78 -12.68
C ILE A 182 3.73 6.45 -11.43
N PHE A 183 5.04 6.69 -11.41
CA PHE A 183 5.71 7.42 -10.32
C PHE A 183 5.05 8.79 -10.09
N THR A 184 4.87 9.56 -11.16
CA THR A 184 4.24 10.89 -11.10
C THR A 184 2.80 10.83 -10.60
N SER A 185 2.03 9.83 -11.05
CA SER A 185 0.64 9.61 -10.62
C SER A 185 0.55 9.30 -9.11
N MET A 186 1.44 8.43 -8.62
CA MET A 186 1.52 8.06 -7.21
C MET A 186 1.97 9.22 -6.31
N ALA A 187 2.93 10.01 -6.77
CA ALA A 187 3.36 11.23 -6.09
C ALA A 187 2.21 12.25 -5.99
N ARG A 188 1.47 12.48 -7.09
CA ARG A 188 0.29 13.35 -7.09
C ARG A 188 -0.78 12.87 -6.10
N GLU A 189 -1.10 11.58 -6.09
CA GLU A 189 -2.08 11.06 -5.14
C GLU A 189 -1.58 11.22 -3.69
N THR A 190 -0.29 11.00 -3.44
CA THR A 190 0.30 11.23 -2.11
C THR A 190 0.10 12.67 -1.66
N ALA A 191 0.36 13.65 -2.54
CA ALA A 191 0.09 15.06 -2.26
C ALA A 191 -1.37 15.29 -1.84
N VAL A 192 -2.32 14.72 -2.60
CA VAL A 192 -3.75 14.85 -2.30
C VAL A 192 -4.11 14.20 -0.96
N LEU A 193 -3.60 13.01 -0.66
CA LEU A 193 -3.87 12.32 0.61
C LEU A 193 -3.26 13.04 1.81
N SER A 194 -2.15 13.75 1.63
CA SER A 194 -1.51 14.53 2.69
C SER A 194 -2.35 15.74 3.14
N GLU A 195 -3.23 16.23 2.29
CA GLU A 195 -4.13 17.37 2.57
C GLU A 195 -5.59 16.94 2.80
N SER A 196 -6.03 15.90 2.10
CA SER A 196 -7.41 15.44 2.05
C SER A 196 -7.50 13.94 2.37
N PRO A 197 -7.62 13.55 3.66
CA PRO A 197 -7.66 12.17 4.07
C PRO A 197 -8.89 11.45 3.50
N ARG A 198 -8.76 10.15 3.23
CA ARG A 198 -9.83 9.30 2.68
C ARG A 198 -9.95 8.00 3.45
N TRP A 199 -11.16 7.43 3.45
CA TRP A 199 -11.40 6.10 3.99
C TRP A 199 -10.79 5.01 3.10
N TYR A 200 -10.16 4.02 3.73
CA TYR A 200 -9.72 2.78 3.11
C TYR A 200 -10.93 1.87 2.89
N HIS A 201 -10.96 1.19 1.74
CA HIS A 201 -12.02 0.26 1.38
C HIS A 201 -11.42 -1.02 0.83
N THR A 202 -11.37 -2.09 1.61
CA THR A 202 -10.64 -3.31 1.19
C THR A 202 -11.12 -3.90 -0.15
N ALA A 203 -12.38 -3.70 -0.54
CA ALA A 203 -12.90 -4.15 -1.84
C ALA A 203 -12.68 -3.17 -3.02
N LEU A 204 -12.54 -1.87 -2.76
CA LEU A 204 -12.52 -0.82 -3.80
C LEU A 204 -11.22 -0.01 -3.83
N HIS A 205 -10.66 0.25 -2.66
CA HIS A 205 -9.43 1.00 -2.40
C HIS A 205 -8.53 0.18 -1.48
N ASN A 206 -8.04 -0.96 -1.98
CA ASN A 206 -6.95 -1.69 -1.35
C ASN A 206 -5.61 -1.32 -2.00
N CYS A 207 -4.51 -1.86 -1.46
CA CYS A 207 -3.18 -1.58 -2.01
C CYS A 207 -3.07 -1.88 -3.50
N THR A 208 -3.57 -3.04 -3.94
CA THR A 208 -3.50 -3.46 -5.34
C THR A 208 -4.43 -2.64 -6.24
N SER A 209 -5.71 -2.49 -5.87
CA SER A 209 -6.67 -1.74 -6.68
C SER A 209 -6.31 -0.25 -6.78
N SER A 210 -5.69 0.31 -5.73
CA SER A 210 -5.18 1.69 -5.75
C SER A 210 -3.98 1.82 -6.68
N LEU A 211 -3.00 0.92 -6.60
CA LEU A 211 -1.86 0.89 -7.54
C LEU A 211 -2.35 0.79 -8.99
N ILE A 212 -3.26 -0.15 -9.27
CA ILE A 212 -3.82 -0.31 -10.62
C ILE A 212 -4.59 0.94 -11.07
N ARG A 213 -5.33 1.61 -10.17
CA ARG A 213 -5.98 2.87 -10.50
C ARG A 213 -4.96 3.94 -10.88
N TYR A 214 -3.88 4.12 -10.13
CA TYR A 214 -2.82 5.10 -10.45
C TYR A 214 -2.20 4.83 -11.81
N VAL A 215 -2.01 3.54 -12.12
CA VAL A 215 -1.53 3.06 -13.42
C VAL A 215 -2.51 3.44 -14.54
N ASN A 216 -3.80 3.13 -14.38
CA ASN A 216 -4.84 3.44 -15.38
C ASN A 216 -5.14 4.94 -15.55
N GLU A 217 -5.01 5.73 -14.49
CA GLU A 217 -5.09 7.20 -14.57
C GLU A 217 -3.94 7.78 -15.41
N SER A 218 -2.79 7.09 -15.41
CA SER A 218 -1.58 7.49 -16.13
C SER A 218 -1.53 6.97 -17.58
N GLN A 219 -2.24 5.88 -17.85
CA GLN A 219 -2.42 5.26 -19.16
C GLN A 219 -3.79 4.57 -19.19
N PRO A 220 -4.80 5.19 -19.83
CA PRO A 220 -6.14 4.60 -19.91
C PRO A 220 -6.11 3.17 -20.47
N ASP A 221 -6.94 2.32 -19.87
CA ASP A 221 -7.17 0.91 -20.26
C ASP A 221 -5.96 -0.03 -20.23
N ALA A 222 -4.88 0.37 -19.57
CA ALA A 222 -3.68 -0.45 -19.54
C ALA A 222 -3.83 -1.72 -18.69
N ILE A 223 -4.57 -1.65 -17.59
CA ILE A 223 -4.95 -2.81 -16.79
C ILE A 223 -6.49 -2.82 -16.74
N PRO A 224 -7.16 -3.60 -17.61
CA PRO A 224 -8.61 -3.72 -17.57
C PRO A 224 -9.12 -4.29 -16.23
N LEU A 225 -10.39 -4.04 -15.92
CA LEU A 225 -11.00 -4.57 -14.69
C LEU A 225 -10.94 -6.11 -14.68
N HIS A 226 -10.40 -6.65 -13.59
CA HIS A 226 -10.19 -8.09 -13.42
C HIS A 226 -10.42 -8.51 -11.97
N TYR A 227 -10.69 -9.79 -11.72
CA TYR A 227 -10.96 -10.29 -10.36
C TYR A 227 -9.76 -10.12 -9.41
N SER A 228 -8.55 -9.96 -9.93
CA SER A 228 -7.31 -9.71 -9.18
C SER A 228 -7.31 -8.37 -8.42
N TYR A 229 -8.25 -7.47 -8.71
CA TYR A 229 -8.45 -6.24 -7.93
C TYR A 229 -8.94 -6.53 -6.50
N VAL A 230 -9.64 -7.65 -6.33
CA VAL A 230 -10.14 -8.12 -5.04
C VAL A 230 -9.30 -9.29 -4.54
N PHE A 231 -9.00 -10.24 -5.41
CA PHE A 231 -8.07 -11.34 -5.13
C PHE A 231 -6.65 -10.92 -5.46
N THR A 232 -6.12 -10.05 -4.60
CA THR A 232 -4.84 -9.38 -4.81
C THR A 232 -3.65 -10.31 -4.96
N GLY A 233 -3.73 -11.55 -4.45
CA GLY A 233 -2.72 -12.60 -4.67
C GLY A 233 -2.74 -13.22 -6.08
N LYS A 234 -3.54 -12.67 -7.00
CA LYS A 234 -3.62 -13.07 -8.42
C LYS A 234 -3.24 -11.92 -9.36
N VAL A 235 -2.67 -10.84 -8.84
CA VAL A 235 -2.29 -9.70 -9.69
C VAL A 235 -1.08 -10.05 -10.57
N ASP A 236 -0.12 -10.81 -10.06
CA ASP A 236 0.99 -11.36 -10.84
C ASP A 236 0.52 -12.16 -12.08
N GLU A 237 -0.42 -13.09 -11.90
CA GLU A 237 -1.03 -13.88 -12.99
C GLU A 237 -1.67 -13.00 -14.04
N TYR A 238 -2.38 -11.95 -13.61
CA TYR A 238 -3.03 -11.04 -14.54
C TYR A 238 -2.05 -10.15 -15.29
N LEU A 239 -1.03 -9.64 -14.60
CA LEU A 239 0.02 -8.83 -15.22
C LEU A 239 0.86 -9.65 -16.21
N GLU A 240 1.12 -10.92 -15.92
CA GLU A 240 1.75 -11.85 -16.87
C GLU A 240 0.87 -12.07 -18.11
N HIS A 241 -0.44 -12.28 -17.93
CA HIS A 241 -1.37 -12.40 -19.05
C HIS A 241 -1.37 -11.17 -19.96
N LEU A 242 -1.19 -9.98 -19.38
CA LEU A 242 -1.06 -8.72 -20.11
C LEU A 242 0.35 -8.50 -20.72
N GLY A 243 1.32 -9.36 -20.40
CA GLY A 243 2.70 -9.25 -20.86
C GLY A 243 3.52 -8.20 -20.11
N TYR A 244 3.11 -7.81 -18.89
CA TYR A 244 3.79 -6.80 -18.08
C TYR A 244 4.80 -7.36 -17.08
N LEU A 245 4.88 -8.68 -16.92
CA LEU A 245 5.92 -9.36 -16.14
C LEU A 245 6.04 -10.82 -16.57
N ASP A 246 7.15 -11.44 -16.17
CA ASP A 246 7.36 -12.89 -16.24
C ASP A 246 7.37 -13.47 -14.82
N ARG A 247 6.41 -14.34 -14.49
CA ARG A 247 6.31 -14.93 -13.14
C ARG A 247 7.39 -15.94 -12.86
N ALA A 248 7.91 -16.61 -13.90
CA ALA A 248 9.01 -17.56 -13.79
C ALA A 248 10.32 -16.85 -13.42
N ALA A 249 10.48 -15.58 -13.79
CA ALA A 249 11.59 -14.73 -13.38
C ALA A 249 11.45 -14.14 -11.96
N GLY A 250 10.30 -14.36 -11.30
CA GLY A 250 10.05 -13.90 -9.93
C GLY A 250 11.04 -14.48 -8.92
N THR A 251 11.47 -13.66 -7.96
CA THR A 251 12.41 -14.06 -6.91
C THR A 251 11.73 -14.04 -5.55
N ASP A 252 11.84 -15.16 -4.81
CA ASP A 252 11.41 -15.23 -3.42
C ASP A 252 12.47 -14.62 -2.49
N ILE A 253 11.99 -13.86 -1.52
CA ILE A 253 12.77 -13.22 -0.47
C ILE A 253 12.29 -13.79 0.87
N THR A 254 13.22 -14.43 1.55
CA THR A 254 13.04 -15.07 2.85
C THR A 254 14.12 -14.54 3.79
N ARG A 255 14.02 -14.82 5.10
CA ARG A 255 15.07 -14.45 6.05
C ARG A 255 16.43 -15.00 5.62
N ASP A 256 16.46 -16.26 5.20
CA ASP A 256 17.67 -16.92 4.71
C ASP A 256 18.28 -16.18 3.51
N SER A 257 17.44 -15.77 2.54
CA SER A 257 17.96 -15.09 1.35
C SER A 257 18.39 -13.64 1.62
N LEU A 258 17.87 -12.97 2.66
CA LEU A 258 18.36 -11.67 3.11
C LEU A 258 19.75 -11.75 3.75
N GLU A 259 20.00 -12.80 4.53
CA GLU A 259 21.31 -13.05 5.15
C GLU A 259 22.37 -13.35 4.08
N GLU A 260 22.01 -14.08 3.02
CA GLU A 260 22.90 -14.41 1.91
C GLU A 260 23.16 -13.24 0.95
N LYS A 261 22.12 -12.47 0.59
CA LYS A 261 22.21 -11.48 -0.49
C LYS A 261 22.57 -10.07 -0.03
N ALA A 262 22.57 -9.80 1.28
CA ALA A 262 22.80 -8.48 1.86
C ALA A 262 22.19 -7.37 0.98
N LEU A 263 20.85 -7.31 0.91
CA LEU A 263 20.18 -6.11 0.38
C LEU A 263 20.68 -4.93 1.24
N ARG A 264 21.57 -4.10 0.66
CA ARG A 264 22.25 -2.95 1.28
C ARG A 264 21.49 -1.67 0.96
#